data_AF-J3DZ32-F1
#
_entry.id   AF-J3DZ32-F1
#
_cell.length_a   1.000
_cell.length_b   1.000
_cell.length_c   1.000
_cell.angle_alpha   90.00
_cell.angle_beta   90.00
_cell.angle_gamma   90.00
#
_symmetry.space_group_name_H-M   'P 1'
#
loop_
_entity.id
_entity.type
_entity.pdbx_description
1 polymer ?
#
loop_
_entity_poly.entity_id
_entity_poly.type
_entity_poly.pdbx_seq_one_letter_code
_entity_poly.pdbx_strand_id
1 'polypeptide(L)' 'MNVMNYKGYAARIEYSEEDGLFVGHIAGIRDVVGFHGESVQELRNAFEEAVTDYLDTCAKL' A
#
# COMPACT_ATOMS: atom_id res chain seq x y z
N MET A 1 -2.85 -13.51 8.68
CA MET A 1 -2.57 -12.10 8.33
C MET A 1 -2.04 -12.09 6.91
N ASN A 2 -2.80 -11.57 5.95
CA ASN A 2 -2.37 -11.47 4.55
C ASN A 2 -1.54 -10.19 4.41
N VAL A 3 -0.23 -10.32 4.63
CA VAL A 3 0.72 -9.22 4.44
C VAL A 3 1.13 -9.21 2.96
N MET A 4 0.86 -8.11 2.26
CA MET A 4 1.39 -7.92 0.90
C MET A 4 2.82 -7.42 0.99
N ASN A 5 3.71 -7.98 0.19
CA ASN A 5 5.13 -7.60 0.19
C ASN A 5 5.53 -7.18 -1.22
N TYR A 6 6.20 -6.03 -1.34
CA TYR A 6 6.70 -5.52 -2.60
C TYR A 6 8.02 -4.75 -2.40
N LYS A 7 9.06 -5.09 -3.16
CA LYS A 7 10.42 -4.50 -3.05
C LYS A 7 11.00 -4.46 -1.63
N GLY A 8 10.60 -5.40 -0.77
CA GLY A 8 11.02 -5.45 0.64
C GLY A 8 10.17 -4.61 1.60
N TYR A 9 9.17 -3.89 1.08
CA TYR A 9 8.15 -3.22 1.89
C TYR A 9 6.99 -4.15 2.17
N ALA A 10 6.46 -4.07 3.38
CA ALA A 10 5.28 -4.79 3.80
C ALA A 10 4.08 -3.84 3.80
N ALA A 11 2.91 -4.35 3.45
CA ALA A 11 1.65 -3.64 3.50
C ALA A 11 0.72 -4.34 4.49
N ARG A 12 0.08 -3.54 5.34
CA ARG A 12 -1.04 -3.98 6.17
C ARG A 12 -2.34 -3.57 5.50
N ILE A 13 -3.29 -4.49 5.48
CA ILE A 13 -4.55 -4.34 4.78
C ILE A 13 -5.65 -4.62 5.78
N GLU A 14 -6.57 -3.68 5.88
CA GLU A 14 -7.81 -3.79 6.64
C GLU A 14 -8.99 -3.63 5.68
N TYR A 15 -10.07 -4.34 5.97
CA TYR A 15 -11.30 -4.23 5.23
C TYR A 15 -12.28 -3.38 6.03
N SER A 16 -12.78 -2.30 5.42
CA SER A 16 -13.86 -1.51 5.97
C SER A 16 -15.18 -2.06 5.47
N GLU A 17 -15.97 -2.66 6.36
CA GLU A 17 -17.33 -3.11 6.04
C GLU A 17 -18.27 -1.93 5.76
N GLU A 18 -18.00 -0.75 6.34
CA GLU A 18 -18.82 0.46 6.19
C GLU A 18 -18.73 1.05 4.78
N ASP A 19 -17.52 1.15 4.23
CA ASP A 19 -17.26 1.66 2.88
C ASP A 19 -17.23 0.53 1.82
N GLY A 20 -17.23 -0.73 2.25
CA GLY A 20 -17.13 -1.89 1.36
C GLY A 20 -15.78 -2.00 0.62
N LEU A 21 -14.76 -1.27 1.07
CA LEU A 21 -13.45 -1.18 0.42
C LEU A 21 -12.33 -1.68 1.33
N PHE A 22 -11.24 -2.10 0.70
CA PHE A 22 -10.03 -2.46 1.41
C PHE A 22 -9.12 -1.23 1.52
N VAL A 23 -8.64 -0.96 2.72
CA VAL A 23 -7.67 0.10 3.02
C VAL A 23 -6.35 -0.55 3.37
N GLY A 24 -5.30 -0.18 2.66
CA GLY A 24 -3.94 -0.62 2.90
C GLY A 24 -3.01 0.52 3.30
N HIS A 25 -2.02 0.22 4.13
CA HIS A 25 -0.94 1.15 4.45
C HIS A 25 0.42 0.45 4.44
N ILE A 26 1.42 1.14 3.92
CA ILE A 26 2.79 0.64 3.87
C ILE A 26 3.37 0.66 5.29
N ALA A 27 3.85 -0.49 5.74
CA ALA A 27 4.54 -0.68 6.99
C ALA A 27 6.05 -0.74 6.76
N GLY A 28 6.81 -0.13 7.69
CA GLY A 28 8.28 -0.19 7.66
C GLY A 28 8.96 0.94 6.89
N ILE A 29 8.23 1.98 6.50
CA ILE A 29 8.79 3.24 5.99
C ILE A 29 8.72 4.34 7.06
N ARG A 30 9.59 5.37 6.92
CA ARG A 30 9.54 6.58 7.75
C ARG A 30 8.33 7.45 7.45
N ASP A 31 7.84 7.37 6.22
CA ASP A 31 6.69 8.13 5.74
C ASP A 31 5.41 7.30 5.88
N VAL A 32 4.24 7.93 5.74
CA VAL A 32 2.96 7.20 5.81
C VAL A 32 2.33 7.23 4.44
N VAL A 33 2.36 6.08 3.76
CA VAL A 33 1.77 5.92 2.44
C VAL A 33 0.58 4.98 2.55
N GLY A 34 -0.61 5.51 2.29
CA GLY A 34 -1.87 4.79 2.29
C GLY A 34 -2.39 4.56 0.88
N PHE A 35 -3.10 3.47 0.68
CA PHE A 35 -3.71 3.10 -0.59
C PHE A 35 -5.02 2.36 -0.30
N HIS A 36 -5.91 2.30 -1.29
CA HIS A 36 -7.19 1.61 -1.15
C HIS A 36 -7.55 0.91 -2.46
N GLY A 37 -8.48 -0.02 -2.40
CA GLY A 37 -8.97 -0.72 -3.59
C GLY A 37 -10.23 -1.52 -3.29
N GLU A 38 -11.06 -1.70 -4.31
CA GLU A 38 -12.30 -2.48 -4.22
C GLU A 38 -11.99 -3.98 -4.36
N SER A 39 -10.86 -4.32 -4.97
CA SER A 39 -10.37 -5.69 -5.13
C SER A 39 -8.90 -5.83 -4.73
N VAL A 40 -8.51 -7.06 -4.35
CA VAL A 40 -7.12 -7.41 -4.01
C VAL A 40 -6.14 -7.04 -5.14
N GLN A 41 -6.56 -7.15 -6.40
CA GLN A 41 -5.74 -6.78 -7.56
C GLN A 41 -5.49 -5.27 -7.63
N GLU A 42 -6.55 -4.46 -7.52
CA GLU A 42 -6.41 -3.00 -7.50
C GLU A 42 -5.60 -2.52 -6.32
N LEU A 43 -5.86 -3.08 -5.15
CA LEU A 43 -5.15 -2.74 -3.93
C LEU A 43 -3.65 -3.06 -4.04
N ARG A 44 -3.33 -4.17 -4.69
CA ARG A 44 -1.94 -4.53 -4.98
C ARG A 44 -1.31 -3.59 -5.99
N ASN A 45 -2.03 -3.22 -7.05
CA ASN A 45 -1.50 -2.29 -8.04
C ASN A 45 -1.24 -0.90 -7.43
N ALA A 46 -2.21 -0.39 -6.65
CA ALA A 46 -2.10 0.85 -5.90
C ALA A 46 -0.93 0.81 -4.90
N PHE A 47 -0.69 -0.33 -4.23
CA PHE A 47 0.47 -0.52 -3.38
C PHE A 47 1.80 -0.48 -4.15
N GLU A 48 1.89 -1.17 -5.29
CA GLU A 48 3.11 -1.22 -6.10
C GLU A 48 3.45 0.16 -6.69
N GLU A 49 2.43 0.92 -7.12
CA GLU A 49 2.57 2.31 -7.55
C GLU A 49 3.01 3.21 -6.39
N ALA A 50 2.35 3.11 -5.24
CA ALA A 50 2.65 3.91 -4.05
C ALA A 50 4.10 3.70 -3.55
N VAL A 51 4.58 2.45 -3.53
CA VAL A 51 5.98 2.14 -3.22
C VAL A 51 6.93 2.72 -4.27
N THR A 52 6.57 2.61 -5.55
CA THR A 52 7.43 3.08 -6.64
C THR A 52 7.54 4.60 -6.64
N ASP A 53 6.44 5.31 -6.45
CA ASP A 53 6.40 6.77 -6.33
C ASP A 53 7.15 7.26 -5.08
N TYR A 54 7.02 6.55 -3.96
CA TYR A 54 7.80 6.82 -2.75
C TYR A 54 9.31 6.69 -3.01
N LEU A 55 9.73 5.62 -3.69
CA LEU A 55 11.14 5.42 -4.04
C LEU A 55 11.64 6.47 -5.03
N ASP A 56 10.84 6.86 -6.01
CA ASP A 56 11.18 7.88 -7.01
C ASP A 56 11.31 9.27 -6.37
N THR A 57 10.37 9.62 -5.49
CA THR A 57 10.41 10.85 -4.69
C THR A 57 11.62 10.87 -3.76
N CYS A 58 11.93 9.74 -3.12
CA CYS A 58 13.10 9.62 -2.26
C CYS A 58 14.43 9.68 -3.06
N ALA A 59 14.43 9.24 -4.32
CA ALA A 59 15.61 9.33 -5.20
C ALA A 59 15.83 10.74 -5.77
N LYS A 60 14.82 11.60 -5.73
CA LYS A 60 14.88 13.00 -6.16
C LYS A 60 15.30 13.97 -5.05
N LEU A 61 15.42 13.50 -3.80
CA LEU A 61 15.88 14.23 -2.61
C LEU A 61 17.39 14.06 -2.40
#